data_AF-A0A959WE14-F1
#
_entry.id   AF-A0A959WE14-F1
#
_cell.length_a   1.000
_cell.length_b   1.000
_cell.length_c   1.000
_cell.angle_alpha   90.00
_cell.angle_beta   90.00
_cell.angle_gamma   90.00
#
_symmetry.space_group_name_H-M   'P 1'
#
loop_
_entity.id
_entity.type
_entity.pdbx_description
1 polymer ?
#
loop_
_entity_poly.entity_id
_entity_poly.type
_entity_poly.pdbx_seq_one_letter_code
_entity_poly.pdbx_strand_id
1 'polypeptide(L)'
;MNLQNFKYVALAEATTFLLLLASSVLKRTADFDTGVTILGPIHGLLFIAYVVMVFNLREPMAWSNKVTFWILVGAVLPFGGYVVDWWLNRNAPPAEAARA
;
A
#
# COMPACT_ATOMS: atom_id res chain seq x y z
N MET A 1 9.27 -5.56 -12.26
CA MET A 1 8.45 -5.88 -11.06
C MET A 1 7.11 -6.43 -11.54
N ASN A 2 6.58 -7.48 -10.89
CA ASN A 2 5.27 -8.07 -11.19
C ASN A 2 4.18 -7.34 -10.37
N LEU A 3 2.97 -7.19 -10.93
CA LEU A 3 1.81 -6.62 -10.25
C LEU A 3 1.47 -7.36 -8.94
N GLN A 4 1.63 -8.68 -8.91
CA GLN A 4 1.33 -9.50 -7.75
C GLN A 4 2.20 -9.13 -6.54
N ASN A 5 3.48 -8.81 -6.77
CA ASN A 5 4.37 -8.33 -5.70
C ASN A 5 3.89 -6.97 -5.18
N PHE A 6 3.43 -6.09 -6.07
CA PHE A 6 2.90 -4.78 -5.66
C PHE A 6 1.65 -4.93 -4.81
N LYS A 7 0.73 -5.83 -5.19
CA LYS A 7 -0.45 -6.14 -4.39
C LYS A 7 -0.10 -6.62 -2.98
N TYR A 8 0.89 -7.50 -2.85
CA TYR A 8 1.35 -7.93 -1.52
C TYR A 8 1.92 -6.77 -0.70
N VAL A 9 2.73 -5.91 -1.31
CA VAL A 9 3.27 -4.71 -0.62
C VAL A 9 2.15 -3.75 -0.24
N ALA A 10 1.17 -3.50 -1.12
CA ALA A 10 0.01 -2.66 -0.86
C ALA A 10 -0.84 -3.18 0.31
N LEU A 11 -1.10 -4.48 0.37
CA LEU A 11 -1.85 -5.09 1.46
C LEU A 11 -1.06 -5.06 2.77
N ALA A 12 0.25 -5.32 2.73
CA ALA A 12 1.11 -5.25 3.91
C ALA A 12 1.23 -3.82 4.44
N GLU A 13 1.42 -2.84 3.57
CA GLU A 13 1.47 -1.40 3.89
C GLU A 13 0.16 -0.97 4.58
N ALA A 14 -0.99 -1.25 3.96
CA ALA A 14 -2.29 -0.92 4.53
C ALA A 14 -2.54 -1.61 5.88
N THR A 15 -2.16 -2.87 6.02
CA THR A 15 -2.29 -3.61 7.29
C THR A 15 -1.43 -2.97 8.37
N THR A 16 -0.17 -2.67 8.07
CA THR A 16 0.76 -2.06 9.04
C THR A 16 0.35 -0.63 9.40
N PHE A 17 -0.26 0.11 8.48
CA PHE A 17 -0.86 1.41 8.77
C PHE A 17 -2.02 1.28 9.77
N LEU A 18 -2.96 0.34 9.55
CA LEU A 18 -4.06 0.12 10.51
C LEU A 18 -3.54 -0.29 11.89
N LEU A 19 -2.54 -1.17 11.95
CA LEU A 19 -1.89 -1.57 13.20
C LEU A 19 -1.16 -0.39 13.87
N LEU A 20 -0.52 0.47 13.08
CA LEU A 20 0.14 1.68 13.56
C LEU A 20 -0.86 2.67 14.13
N LEU A 21 -2.02 2.85 13.48
CA LEU A 21 -3.12 3.67 14.01
C LEU A 21 -3.65 3.12 15.33
N ALA A 22 -3.91 1.81 15.41
CA ALA A 22 -4.32 1.17 16.65
C ALA A 22 -3.27 1.33 17.76
N SER A 23 -2.00 1.13 17.44
CA SER A 23 -0.88 1.31 18.38
C SER A 23 -0.73 2.76 18.83
N SER A 24 -1.01 3.72 17.94
CA SER A 24 -1.02 5.15 18.25
C SER A 24 -2.12 5.51 19.25
N VAL A 25 -3.29 4.87 19.16
CA VAL A 25 -4.35 5.01 20.17
C VAL A 25 -3.91 4.38 21.50
N LEU A 26 -3.43 3.13 21.48
CA LEU A 26 -2.97 2.42 22.69
C LEU A 26 -1.84 3.15 23.41
N LYS A 27 -0.90 3.75 22.67
CA LYS A 27 0.15 4.60 23.24
C LYS A 27 -0.42 5.73 24.10
N ARG A 28 -1.54 6.33 23.69
CA ARG A 28 -2.16 7.47 24.39
C ARG A 28 -3.13 7.06 25.50
N THR A 29 -3.61 5.83 25.50
CA THR A 29 -4.63 5.35 26.45
C THR A 29 -4.14 4.31 27.44
N ALA A 30 -3.01 3.65 27.17
CA ALA A 30 -2.53 2.48 27.92
C ALA A 30 -0.99 2.43 28.06
N ASP A 31 -0.29 3.56 27.85
CA ASP A 31 1.17 3.69 27.95
C ASP A 31 1.97 2.62 27.16
N PHE A 32 1.37 2.09 26.08
CA PHE A 32 1.97 1.06 25.25
C PHE A 32 2.78 1.66 24.09
N ASP A 33 4.04 2.00 24.36
CA ASP A 33 4.93 2.64 23.37
C ASP A 33 5.51 1.69 22.33
N THR A 34 5.66 0.40 22.67
CA THR A 34 6.37 -0.59 21.85
C THR A 34 5.75 -0.76 20.46
N GLY A 35 4.42 -0.67 20.35
CA GLY A 35 3.70 -0.85 19.08
C GLY A 35 4.11 0.18 18.03
N VAL A 36 4.12 1.47 18.38
CA VAL A 36 4.49 2.55 17.45
C VAL A 36 5.97 2.49 17.08
N THR A 37 6.84 2.16 18.04
CA THR A 37 8.30 2.08 17.84
C THR A 37 8.69 1.00 16.83
N ILE A 38 7.96 -0.13 16.78
CA ILE A 38 8.21 -1.22 15.83
C ILE A 38 7.46 -1.01 14.52
N LEU A 39 6.16 -0.70 14.59
CA LEU A 39 5.31 -0.60 13.40
C LEU A 39 5.62 0.64 12.57
N GLY A 40 6.07 1.74 13.18
CA GLY A 40 6.42 2.98 12.48
C GLY A 40 7.48 2.76 11.39
N PRO A 41 8.66 2.24 11.73
CA PRO A 41 9.70 1.92 10.75
C PRO A 41 9.27 0.90 9.70
N ILE A 42 8.52 -0.14 10.09
CA ILE A 42 8.01 -1.17 9.17
C ILE A 42 7.07 -0.53 8.13
N HIS A 43 6.08 0.22 8.60
CA HIS A 43 5.14 0.91 7.74
C HIS A 43 5.85 1.92 6.84
N GLY A 44 6.78 2.72 7.38
CA GLY A 44 7.56 3.68 6.60
C GLY A 44 8.36 3.03 5.46
N LEU A 45 8.99 1.88 5.72
CA LEU A 45 9.69 1.12 4.68
C LEU A 45 8.72 0.60 3.60
N LEU A 46 7.58 0.05 4.01
CA LEU A 46 6.55 -0.45 3.10
C LEU A 46 5.95 0.68 2.26
N PHE A 47 5.73 1.86 2.84
CA PHE A 47 5.25 3.06 2.14
C PHE A 47 6.25 3.50 1.06
N ILE A 48 7.54 3.55 1.37
CA ILE A 48 8.58 3.88 0.37
C ILE A 48 8.60 2.83 -0.74
N ALA A 49 8.59 1.54 -0.37
CA ALA A 49 8.54 0.44 -1.34
C ALA A 49 7.31 0.55 -2.25
N TYR A 50 6.14 0.84 -1.68
CA TYR A 50 4.90 1.09 -2.43
C TYR A 50 5.08 2.20 -3.46
N VAL A 51 5.57 3.38 -3.04
CA VAL A 51 5.74 4.55 -3.92
C VAL A 51 6.69 4.22 -5.07
N VAL A 52 7.83 3.58 -4.80
CA VAL A 52 8.78 3.15 -5.82
C VAL A 52 8.14 2.17 -6.81
N MET A 53 7.37 1.21 -6.31
CA MET A 53 6.66 0.23 -7.13
C MET A 53 5.60 0.88 -8.04
N VAL A 54 4.88 1.88 -7.55
CA VAL A 54 3.89 2.62 -8.35
C VAL A 54 4.54 3.26 -9.57
N PHE A 55 5.70 3.92 -9.41
CA PHE A 55 6.41 4.52 -10.54
C PHE A 55 6.98 3.48 -11.49
N ASN A 56 7.49 2.34 -10.98
CA ASN A 56 7.97 1.24 -11.81
C ASN A 56 6.85 0.54 -12.61
N LEU A 57 5.63 0.49 -12.06
CA LEU A 57 4.47 -0.13 -12.70
C LEU A 57 3.67 0.82 -13.58
N ARG A 58 3.90 2.14 -13.47
CA ARG A 58 3.18 3.15 -14.24
C ARG A 58 3.26 2.94 -15.75
N GLU A 59 4.46 2.77 -16.30
CA GLU A 59 4.62 2.54 -17.75
C GLU A 59 4.14 1.16 -18.19
N PRO A 60 4.53 0.04 -17.53
CA PRO A 60 4.06 -1.30 -17.90
C PRO A 60 2.53 -1.46 -17.86
N MET A 61 1.86 -0.74 -16.94
CA MET A 61 0.39 -0.78 -16.79
C MET A 61 -0.33 0.33 -17.55
N ALA A 62 0.41 1.17 -18.30
CA ALA A 62 -0.12 2.33 -19.02
C ALA A 62 -0.99 3.25 -18.14
N TRP A 63 -0.62 3.43 -16.86
CA TRP A 63 -1.37 4.28 -15.96
C TRP A 63 -1.21 5.76 -16.31
N SER A 64 -2.34 6.46 -16.46
CA SER A 64 -2.35 7.91 -16.61
C SER A 64 -1.92 8.59 -15.31
N ASN A 65 -1.49 9.86 -15.39
CA ASN A 65 -1.17 10.69 -14.22
C ASN A 65 -2.28 10.66 -13.16
N LYS A 66 -3.54 10.66 -13.59
CA LYS A 66 -4.72 10.62 -12.71
C LYS A 66 -4.80 9.29 -11.94
N VAL A 67 -4.56 8.17 -12.61
CA VAL A 67 -4.56 6.85 -11.97
C VAL A 67 -3.40 6.74 -10.99
N THR A 68 -2.19 7.10 -11.41
CA THR A 68 -1.01 7.11 -10.53
C THR A 68 -1.25 7.97 -9.29
N PHE A 69 -1.85 9.15 -9.45
CA PHE A 69 -2.19 10.02 -8.33
C PHE A 69 -3.15 9.34 -7.34
N TRP A 70 -4.24 8.73 -7.81
CA TRP A 70 -5.19 8.05 -6.93
C TRP A 70 -4.60 6.82 -6.22
N ILE A 71 -3.70 6.09 -6.90
CA ILE A 71 -2.97 4.98 -6.29
C ILE A 71 -2.06 5.49 -5.16
N LEU A 72 -1.31 6.58 -5.38
CA LEU A 72 -0.47 7.20 -4.34
C LEU A 72 -1.30 7.74 -3.17
N VAL A 73 -2.44 8.37 -3.44
CA VAL A 73 -3.38 8.80 -2.39
C VAL A 73 -3.88 7.60 -1.59
N GLY A 74 -4.08 6.46 -2.24
CA GLY A 74 -4.43 5.20 -1.59
C GLY A 74 -3.42 4.76 -0.53
N ALA A 75 -2.13 5.07 -0.68
CA ALA A 75 -1.12 4.73 0.33
C ALA A 75 -1.14 5.64 1.58
N VAL A 76 -1.81 6.80 1.51
CA VAL A 76 -1.85 7.78 2.61
C VAL A 76 -3.17 7.69 3.39
N LEU A 77 -4.22 7.17 2.77
CA LEU A 77 -5.50 7.00 3.43
C LEU A 77 -5.56 5.68 4.19
N PRO A 78 -6.13 5.65 5.40
CA PRO A 78 -6.43 4.38 6.05
C PRO A 78 -7.31 3.56 5.12
N PHE A 79 -6.97 2.27 4.98
CA PHE A 79 -7.59 1.32 4.04
C PHE A 79 -7.33 1.53 2.55
N GLY A 80 -6.65 2.61 2.13
CA GLY A 80 -6.53 2.91 0.71
C GLY A 80 -5.72 1.86 -0.08
N GLY A 81 -4.73 1.20 0.52
CA GLY A 81 -4.04 0.06 -0.10
C GLY A 81 -4.96 -1.13 -0.43
N TYR A 82 -5.99 -1.41 0.38
CA TYR A 82 -7.00 -2.43 0.06
C TYR A 82 -7.91 -2.00 -1.09
N VAL A 83 -8.28 -0.71 -1.13
CA VAL A 83 -9.07 -0.14 -2.24
C VAL A 83 -8.28 -0.21 -3.55
N VAL A 84 -6.98 0.08 -3.49
CA VAL A 84 -6.08 -0.06 -4.65
C VAL A 84 -6.00 -1.52 -5.09
N ASP A 85 -5.78 -2.47 -4.19
CA ASP A 85 -5.76 -3.90 -4.54
C ASP A 85 -7.06 -4.35 -5.23
N TRP A 86 -8.20 -3.97 -4.65
CA TRP A 86 -9.52 -4.23 -5.24
C TRP A 86 -9.67 -3.61 -6.63
N TRP A 87 -9.24 -2.37 -6.81
CA TRP A 87 -9.31 -1.67 -8.09
C TRP A 87 -8.42 -2.36 -9.14
N LEU A 88 -7.23 -2.79 -8.76
CA LEU A 88 -6.30 -3.52 -9.63
C LEU A 88 -6.89 -4.86 -10.06
N ASN A 89 -7.54 -5.60 -9.15
CA ASN A 89 -8.19 -6.87 -9.48
C ASN A 89 -9.31 -6.72 -10.52
N ARG A 90 -9.93 -5.54 -10.61
CA ARG A 90 -10.98 -5.24 -11.59
C ARG A 90 -10.47 -4.63 -12.90
N ASN A 91 -9.29 -4.02 -12.87
CA ASN A 91 -8.75 -3.22 -13.98
C ASN A 91 -7.36 -3.68 -14.44
N ALA A 92 -6.92 -4.88 -14.07
CA ALA A 92 -5.63 -5.42 -14.49
C ALA A 92 -5.57 -5.58 -16.01
N PRO A 93 -4.49 -5.13 -16.69
CA PRO A 93 -4.36 -5.31 -18.13
C PRO A 93 -4.31 -6.78 -18.54
N PRO A 94 -4.74 -7.14 -19.77
CA PRO A 94 -4.77 -8.53 -20.26
C PRO A 94 -3.44 -9.27 -20.16
N ALA A 95 -2.31 -8.56 -20.28
CA ALA A 95 -0.96 -9.14 -20.25
C ALA A 95 -0.58 -9.77 -18.89
N GLU A 96 -1.16 -9.28 -17.79
CA GLU A 96 -0.94 -9.85 -16.46
C GLU A 96 -2.05 -10.85 -16.09
N ALA A 97 -3.28 -10.63 -16.59
CA ALA A 97 -4.38 -11.58 -16.47
C ALA A 97 -4.08 -12.94 -17.13
N ALA A 98 -3.23 -12.96 -18.16
CA ALA A 98 -2.77 -14.19 -18.82
C ALA A 98 -1.57 -14.86 -18.13
N ARG A 99 -1.00 -14.24 -17.09
CA ARG A 99 0.16 -14.74 -16.31
C ARG A 99 -0.21 -15.19 -14.89
N ALA A 100 -1.47 -15.04 -14.49
CA ALA A 100 -2.04 -15.50 -13.22
C ALA A 100 -2.77 -16.84 -13.42
#